data_AF-A0A933IW70-F1
#
_entry.id   AF-A0A933IW70-F1
#
_cell.length_a   1.000
_cell.length_b   1.000
_cell.length_c   1.000
_cell.angle_alpha   90.00
_cell.angle_beta   90.00
_cell.angle_gamma   90.00
#
_symmetry.space_group_name_H-M   'P 1'
#
loop_
_entity.id
_entity.type
_entity.pdbx_description
1 polymer ?
#
loop_
_entity_poly.entity_id
_entity_poly.type
_entity_poly.pdbx_seq_one_letter_code
_entity_poly.pdbx_strand_id
1 'polypeptide(L)'
;MSIEARPKMPVAQIVFGEIVYWITVLSCLICTVGPLLSIAFPDNNVMNPHYLFASIWKGNSSDVVWKEVGGAFPGGHFYFDHLTKGDGFTQFGLALGCSVALWGLIGTAIAYFRERVYLYVVLSLWVGALVALAMVGIVGLH
;
A
#
# COMPACT_ATOMS: atom_id res chain seq x y z
N MET A 1 -9.41 -32.75 -18.77
CA MET A 1 -9.32 -31.70 -19.80
C MET A 1 -7.87 -31.59 -20.24
N SER A 2 -7.58 -31.71 -21.55
CA SER A 2 -6.25 -31.42 -22.08
C SER A 2 -5.90 -29.95 -21.80
N ILE A 3 -4.61 -29.61 -21.74
CA ILE A 3 -4.13 -28.23 -21.52
C ILE A 3 -4.74 -27.26 -22.55
N GLU A 4 -5.01 -27.76 -23.76
CA GLU A 4 -5.63 -27.03 -24.88
C GLU A 4 -7.13 -26.73 -24.70
N ALA A 5 -7.82 -27.44 -23.81
CA ALA A 5 -9.26 -27.29 -23.60
C ALA A 5 -9.63 -26.28 -22.49
N ARG A 6 -8.65 -25.56 -21.91
CA ARG A 6 -8.93 -24.55 -20.88
C ARG A 6 -9.52 -23.29 -21.53
N PRO A 7 -10.61 -22.73 -20.99
CA PRO A 7 -11.14 -21.47 -21.48
C PRO A 7 -10.06 -20.38 -21.37
N LYS A 8 -9.86 -19.62 -22.45
CA LYS A 8 -8.94 -18.46 -22.44
C LYS A 8 -9.45 -17.45 -21.41
N MET A 9 -8.56 -17.03 -20.53
CA MET A 9 -8.87 -16.06 -19.49
C MET A 9 -9.16 -14.69 -20.15
N PRO A 10 -10.20 -13.95 -19.71
CA PRO A 10 -10.48 -12.60 -20.17
C PRO A 10 -9.28 -11.66 -19.98
N VAL A 11 -9.03 -10.77 -20.95
CA VAL A 11 -7.87 -9.87 -20.92
C VAL A 11 -7.92 -8.96 -19.69
N ALA A 12 -9.10 -8.47 -19.32
CA ALA A 12 -9.28 -7.63 -18.14
C ALA A 12 -8.84 -8.32 -16.83
N GLN A 13 -9.02 -9.63 -16.70
CA GLN A 13 -8.57 -10.38 -15.52
C GLN A 13 -7.06 -10.60 -15.49
N ILE A 14 -6.45 -10.81 -16.67
CA ILE A 14 -4.99 -10.91 -16.81
C ILE A 14 -4.35 -9.57 -16.41
N VAL A 15 -4.88 -8.46 -16.93
CA VAL A 15 -4.38 -7.10 -16.60
C VAL A 15 -4.48 -6.82 -15.09
N PHE A 16 -5.61 -7.15 -14.47
CA PHE A 16 -5.75 -7.01 -13.02
C PHE A 16 -4.68 -7.80 -12.27
N GLY A 17 -4.53 -9.09 -12.61
CA GLY A 17 -3.60 -9.99 -11.95
C GLY A 17 -2.15 -9.56 -12.11
N GLU A 18 -1.73 -9.13 -13.30
CA GLU A 18 -0.37 -8.67 -13.54
C GLU A 18 -0.03 -7.40 -12.76
N ILE A 19 -0.93 -6.41 -12.77
CA ILE A 19 -0.72 -5.16 -12.01
C ILE A 19 -0.63 -5.47 -10.52
N VAL A 20 -1.57 -6.26 -10.00
CA VAL A 20 -1.58 -6.61 -8.58
C VAL A 20 -0.33 -7.37 -8.18
N TYR A 21 0.08 -8.35 -8.99
CA TYR A 21 1.27 -9.13 -8.75
C TYR A 21 2.52 -8.25 -8.67
N TRP A 22 2.79 -7.44 -9.71
CA TRP A 22 4.02 -6.67 -9.78
C TRP A 22 4.10 -5.55 -8.73
N ILE A 23 3.00 -4.86 -8.46
CA ILE A 23 2.96 -3.81 -7.43
C ILE A 23 3.12 -4.44 -6.04
N THR A 24 2.51 -5.60 -5.79
CA THR A 24 2.69 -6.30 -4.50
C THR A 24 4.14 -6.72 -4.30
N VAL A 25 4.77 -7.32 -5.31
CA VAL A 25 6.19 -7.69 -5.27
C VAL A 25 7.06 -6.47 -4.99
N LEU A 26 6.85 -5.37 -5.71
CA LEU A 26 7.58 -4.12 -5.49
C LEU A 26 7.38 -3.58 -4.06
N SER A 27 6.15 -3.61 -3.56
CA SER A 27 5.82 -3.15 -2.21
C SER A 27 6.50 -4.00 -1.15
N CYS A 28 6.51 -5.33 -1.31
CA CYS A 28 7.24 -6.23 -0.41
C CYS A 28 8.75 -5.96 -0.40
N LEU A 29 9.34 -5.69 -1.56
CA LEU A 29 10.76 -5.33 -1.65
C LEU A 29 11.04 -4.01 -0.92
N ILE A 30 10.23 -2.98 -1.14
CA ILE A 30 10.33 -1.69 -0.44
C ILE A 30 10.21 -1.89 1.09
N CYS A 31 9.20 -2.64 1.53
CA CYS A 31 8.97 -2.95 2.95
C CYS A 31 10.06 -3.84 3.56
N THR A 32 10.88 -4.53 2.75
CA THR A 32 12.04 -5.27 3.24
C THR A 32 13.25 -4.35 3.38
N VAL A 33 13.47 -3.46 2.41
CA VAL A 33 14.61 -2.53 2.40
C VAL A 33 14.45 -1.41 3.44
N GLY A 34 13.24 -0.88 3.62
CA GLY A 34 12.98 0.24 4.53
C GLY A 34 13.42 -0.01 5.98
N PRO A 35 13.00 -1.11 6.63
CA PRO A 35 13.45 -1.45 7.98
C PRO A 35 14.97 -1.69 8.08
N LEU A 36 15.59 -2.24 7.02
CA LEU A 36 17.05 -2.39 6.97
C LEU A 36 17.75 -1.02 6.96
N LEU A 37 17.24 -0.06 6.18
CA LEU A 37 17.75 1.32 6.19
C LEU A 37 17.52 1.99 7.55
N SER A 38 16.36 1.75 8.19
CA SER A 38 16.07 2.28 9.51
C SER A 38 17.05 1.78 10.58
N ILE A 39 17.44 0.50 10.52
CA ILE A 39 18.39 -0.09 11.47
C ILE A 39 19.84 0.34 11.12
N ALA A 40 20.20 0.40 9.84
CA ALA A 40 21.54 0.75 9.40
C ALA A 40 21.87 2.24 9.60
N PHE A 41 20.86 3.12 9.52
CA PHE A 41 21.00 4.56 9.71
C PHE A 41 20.02 5.07 10.77
N PRO A 42 20.25 4.79 12.07
CA PRO A 42 19.33 5.15 13.14
C PRO A 42 19.01 6.64 13.21
N ASP A 43 20.00 7.49 12.88
CA ASP A 43 19.90 8.96 12.88
C ASP A 43 19.06 9.52 11.73
N ASN A 44 18.76 8.71 10.69
CA ASN A 44 18.00 9.12 9.51
C ASN A 44 16.59 8.49 9.47
N ASN A 45 15.88 8.57 10.60
CA ASN A 45 14.49 8.14 10.74
C ASN A 45 13.62 9.26 11.35
N VAL A 46 12.32 9.23 11.11
CA VAL A 46 11.36 10.11 11.81
C VAL A 46 11.21 9.63 13.26
N MET A 47 11.19 8.31 13.45
CA MET A 47 11.09 7.63 14.73
C MET A 47 12.44 7.06 15.15
N ASN A 48 12.81 7.21 16.43
CA ASN A 48 14.02 6.55 16.93
C ASN A 48 13.85 5.02 17.00
N PRO A 49 14.53 4.22 16.15
CA PRO A 49 14.31 2.77 16.06
C PRO A 49 14.69 2.03 17.35
N HIS A 50 15.62 2.57 18.14
CA HIS A 50 16.09 1.95 19.38
C HIS A 50 15.01 1.89 20.46
N TYR A 51 14.10 2.87 20.48
CA TYR A 51 13.00 2.93 21.45
C TYR A 51 11.67 2.43 20.88
N LEU A 52 11.52 2.45 19.54
CA LEU A 52 10.31 2.01 18.83
C LEU A 52 9.91 0.59 19.24
N PHE A 53 10.79 -0.37 19.00
CA PHE A 53 10.48 -1.77 19.24
C PHE A 53 10.33 -2.09 20.73
N ALA A 54 11.15 -1.45 21.59
CA ALA A 54 11.06 -1.61 23.03
C ALA A 54 9.73 -1.11 23.60
N SER A 55 9.20 0.01 23.09
CA SER A 55 7.89 0.55 23.49
C SER A 55 6.74 -0.34 23.01
N ILE A 56 6.82 -0.87 21.78
CA ILE A 56 5.83 -1.83 21.24
C ILE A 56 5.80 -3.13 22.06
N TRP A 57 6.95 -3.73 22.38
CA TRP A 57 7.00 -4.97 23.15
C TRP A 57 6.57 -4.80 24.61
N LYS A 58 6.61 -3.59 25.16
CA LYS A 58 6.01 -3.29 26.47
C LYS A 58 4.47 -3.28 26.45
N GLY A 59 3.85 -3.34 25.27
CA GLY A 59 2.40 -3.29 25.12
C GLY A 59 1.82 -1.89 25.26
N ASN A 60 2.63 -0.85 25.05
CA ASN A 60 2.17 0.53 25.08
C ASN A 60 1.15 0.79 23.94
N SER A 61 0.16 1.64 24.20
CA SER A 61 -0.80 2.09 23.19
C SER A 61 -0.12 2.91 22.09
N SER A 62 -0.69 2.92 20.88
CA SER A 62 -0.15 3.65 19.72
C SER A 62 0.22 5.10 20.04
N ASP A 63 -0.62 5.82 20.77
CA ASP A 63 -0.39 7.24 21.11
C ASP A 63 0.84 7.43 22.00
N VAL A 64 1.08 6.48 22.90
CA VAL A 64 2.24 6.47 23.80
C VAL A 64 3.50 6.17 23.00
N VAL A 65 3.46 5.19 22.10
CA VAL A 65 4.58 4.86 21.20
C VAL A 65 4.95 6.07 20.34
N TRP A 66 3.98 6.73 19.71
CA TRP A 66 4.26 7.92 18.89
C TRP A 66 4.87 9.07 19.71
N LYS A 67 4.36 9.29 20.92
CA LYS A 67 4.88 10.34 21.81
C LYS A 67 6.29 10.04 22.32
N GLU A 68 6.58 8.80 22.68
CA GLU A 68 7.89 8.40 23.19
C GLU A 68 8.97 8.37 22.10
N VAL A 69 8.59 8.04 20.86
CA VAL A 69 9.56 7.70 19.81
C VAL A 69 9.74 8.83 18.78
N GLY A 70 8.72 9.68 18.59
CA GLY A 70 8.72 10.78 17.62
C GLY A 70 8.17 12.11 18.17
N GLY A 71 7.88 12.20 19.47
CA GLY A 71 7.32 13.39 20.13
C GLY A 71 5.82 13.60 19.89
N ALA A 72 5.32 13.31 18.69
CA ALA A 72 3.90 13.30 18.32
C ALA A 72 3.66 12.43 17.07
N PHE A 73 2.39 12.09 16.79
CA PHE A 73 2.03 11.39 15.56
C PHE A 73 2.17 12.32 14.34
N PRO A 74 3.03 11.99 13.36
CA PRO A 74 3.31 12.87 12.22
C PRO A 74 2.20 12.87 11.14
N GLY A 75 1.09 12.15 11.35
CA GLY A 75 -0.04 12.04 10.40
C GLY A 75 0.02 10.79 9.52
N GLY A 76 -1.11 10.33 8.99
CA GLY A 76 -1.21 9.08 8.22
C GLY A 76 -0.42 9.05 6.90
N HIS A 77 -0.09 10.23 6.37
CA HIS A 77 0.60 10.39 5.09
C HIS A 77 2.01 10.98 5.22
N PHE A 78 2.62 10.90 6.42
CA PHE A 78 3.93 11.50 6.71
C PHE A 78 5.06 11.00 5.79
N TYR A 79 4.86 9.86 5.12
CA TYR A 79 5.80 9.31 4.15
C TYR A 79 6.04 10.24 2.96
N PHE A 80 5.10 11.12 2.57
CA PHE A 80 5.31 12.05 1.45
C PHE A 80 6.44 13.04 1.72
N ASP A 81 6.55 13.54 2.96
CA ASP A 81 7.56 14.52 3.35
C ASP A 81 8.88 13.85 3.79
N HIS A 82 8.88 12.52 3.95
CA HIS A 82 9.96 11.77 4.58
C HIS A 82 10.40 10.52 3.81
N LEU A 83 10.30 10.53 2.47
CA LEU A 83 10.68 9.38 1.62
C LEU A 83 12.15 8.96 1.77
N THR A 84 13.04 9.88 2.15
CA THR A 84 14.47 9.62 2.36
C THR A 84 14.81 9.06 3.74
N LYS A 85 13.83 9.01 4.65
CA LYS A 85 13.97 8.40 5.97
C LYS A 85 13.53 6.93 5.91
N GLY A 86 14.19 6.05 6.64
CA GLY A 86 13.95 4.60 6.52
C GLY A 86 12.50 4.19 6.86
N ASP A 87 11.92 4.83 7.88
CA ASP A 87 10.54 4.61 8.30
C ASP A 87 9.52 5.22 7.34
N GLY A 88 9.78 6.42 6.81
CA GLY A 88 8.98 7.03 5.74
C GLY A 88 9.00 6.19 4.46
N PHE A 89 10.15 5.64 4.08
CA PHE A 89 10.28 4.74 2.93
C PHE A 89 9.51 3.43 3.15
N THR A 90 9.56 2.85 4.36
CA THR A 90 8.79 1.67 4.72
C THR A 90 7.28 1.93 4.63
N GLN A 91 6.83 3.05 5.19
CA GLN A 91 5.43 3.44 5.19
C GLN A 91 4.91 3.75 3.78
N PHE A 92 5.76 4.30 2.91
CA PHE A 92 5.45 4.46 1.49
C PHE A 92 5.22 3.10 0.81
N GLY A 93 6.10 2.11 1.06
CA GLY A 93 5.91 0.74 0.55
C GLY A 93 4.60 0.11 1.02
N LEU A 94 4.23 0.34 2.29
CA LEU A 94 2.96 -0.12 2.83
C LEU A 94 1.77 0.55 2.14
N ALA A 95 1.81 1.87 1.99
CA ALA A 95 0.76 2.63 1.30
C ALA A 95 0.60 2.17 -0.16
N LEU A 96 1.71 1.94 -0.85
CA LEU A 96 1.73 1.41 -2.21
C LEU A 96 1.07 0.02 -2.27
N GLY A 97 1.43 -0.88 -1.35
CA GLY A 97 0.86 -2.22 -1.26
C GLY A 97 -0.63 -2.22 -0.95
N CYS A 98 -1.08 -1.40 -0.01
CA CYS A 98 -2.51 -1.26 0.31
C CYS A 98 -3.32 -0.64 -0.84
N SER A 99 -2.69 0.19 -1.67
CA SER A 99 -3.31 0.80 -2.86
C SER A 99 -3.33 -0.11 -4.10
N VAL A 100 -2.81 -1.34 -4.02
CA VAL A 100 -2.64 -2.23 -5.18
C VAL A 100 -3.95 -2.52 -5.92
N ALA A 101 -5.05 -2.65 -5.19
CA ALA A 101 -6.37 -2.88 -5.76
C ALA A 101 -6.83 -1.70 -6.61
N LEU A 102 -6.52 -0.46 -6.21
CA LEU A 102 -6.83 0.74 -6.97
C LEU A 102 -6.12 0.72 -8.34
N TRP A 103 -4.81 0.47 -8.34
CA TRP A 103 -4.02 0.41 -9.57
C TRP A 103 -4.51 -0.71 -10.51
N GLY A 104 -4.80 -1.88 -9.95
CA GLY A 104 -5.37 -3.00 -10.70
C GLY A 104 -6.72 -2.63 -11.33
N LEU A 105 -7.63 -2.03 -10.55
CA LEU A 105 -8.96 -1.65 -11.02
C LEU A 105 -8.94 -0.56 -12.10
N ILE A 106 -7.98 0.37 -12.06
CA ILE A 106 -7.78 1.36 -13.13
C ILE A 106 -7.39 0.65 -14.43
N GLY A 107 -6.40 -0.25 -14.38
CA GLY A 107 -5.99 -1.03 -15.56
C GLY A 107 -7.12 -1.89 -16.11
N THR A 108 -7.88 -2.53 -15.22
CA THR A 108 -9.05 -3.34 -15.56
C THR A 108 -10.18 -2.51 -16.19
N ALA A 109 -10.44 -1.30 -15.69
CA ALA A 109 -11.43 -0.40 -16.27
C ALA A 109 -11.07 -0.02 -17.72
N ILE A 110 -9.79 0.24 -17.99
CA ILE A 110 -9.29 0.52 -19.35
C ILE A 110 -9.50 -0.71 -20.27
N ALA A 111 -9.20 -1.91 -19.78
CA ALA A 111 -9.41 -3.15 -20.53
C ALA A 111 -10.90 -3.37 -20.85
N TYR A 112 -11.79 -3.23 -19.87
CA TYR A 112 -13.24 -3.36 -20.07
C TYR A 112 -13.81 -2.29 -21.01
N PHE A 113 -13.26 -1.08 -21.00
CA PHE A 113 -13.67 -0.02 -21.92
C PHE A 113 -13.36 -0.40 -23.37
N ARG A 114 -12.20 -1.02 -23.62
CA ARG A 114 -11.82 -1.52 -24.95
C ARG A 114 -12.68 -2.70 -25.41
N GLU A 115 -13.10 -3.56 -24.48
CA GLU A 115 -14.03 -4.66 -24.73
C GLU A 115 -15.50 -4.20 -24.85
N ARG A 116 -15.77 -2.89 -24.70
CA ARG A 116 -17.10 -2.26 -24.74
C ARG A 116 -18.08 -2.81 -23.69
N VAL A 117 -17.57 -3.33 -22.57
CA VAL A 117 -18.39 -3.84 -21.48
C VAL A 117 -18.52 -2.77 -20.38
N TYR A 118 -19.32 -1.74 -20.66
CA TYR A 118 -19.39 -0.53 -19.84
C TYR A 118 -19.87 -0.75 -18.41
N LEU A 119 -20.70 -1.78 -18.16
CA LEU A 119 -21.13 -2.12 -16.80
C LEU A 119 -19.93 -2.39 -15.88
N TYR A 120 -18.97 -3.19 -16.35
CA TYR A 120 -17.78 -3.51 -15.56
C TYR A 120 -16.81 -2.34 -15.47
N VAL A 121 -16.77 -1.45 -16.47
CA VAL A 121 -16.01 -0.19 -16.36
C VAL A 121 -16.52 0.63 -15.16
N VAL A 122 -17.84 0.85 -15.08
CA VAL A 122 -18.45 1.63 -13.99
C VAL A 122 -18.21 0.95 -12.65
N LEU A 123 -18.39 -0.37 -12.56
CA LEU A 123 -18.14 -1.12 -11.33
C LEU A 123 -16.67 -1.04 -10.89
N SER A 124 -15.72 -1.21 -11.81
CA SER A 124 -14.29 -1.09 -11.49
C SER A 124 -13.92 0.30 -11.01
N LEU A 125 -14.45 1.35 -11.65
CA LEU A 125 -14.21 2.73 -11.21
C LEU A 125 -14.87 3.04 -9.87
N TRP A 126 -16.08 2.51 -9.62
CA TRP A 126 -16.78 2.69 -8.35
C TRP A 126 -16.04 2.04 -7.19
N VAL A 127 -15.64 0.77 -7.34
CA VAL A 127 -14.83 0.08 -6.31
C VAL A 127 -13.47 0.76 -6.16
N GLY A 128 -12.84 1.19 -7.26
CA GLY A 128 -11.60 1.97 -7.21
C GLY A 128 -11.77 3.26 -6.41
N ALA A 129 -12.87 3.99 -6.60
CA ALA A 129 -13.16 5.19 -5.83
C ALA A 129 -13.32 4.89 -4.32
N LEU A 130 -13.96 3.79 -3.95
CA LEU A 130 -14.05 3.37 -2.54
C LEU A 130 -12.67 3.09 -1.93
N VAL A 131 -11.79 2.42 -2.69
CA VAL A 131 -10.40 2.16 -2.25
C VAL A 131 -9.63 3.48 -2.09
N ALA A 132 -9.79 4.41 -3.03
CA ALA A 132 -9.16 5.73 -2.95
C ALA A 132 -9.66 6.54 -1.73
N LEU A 133 -10.97 6.52 -1.45
CA LEU A 133 -11.55 7.18 -0.27
C LEU A 133 -11.04 6.56 1.04
N ALA A 134 -10.90 5.23 1.09
CA ALA A 134 -10.31 4.53 2.23
C ALA A 134 -8.84 4.94 2.42
N MET A 135 -8.07 5.04 1.34
CA MET A 135 -6.67 5.46 1.38
C MET A 135 -6.48 6.88 1.93
N VAL A 136 -7.37 7.82 1.58
CA VAL A 136 -7.30 9.22 2.08
C VAL A 136 -7.72 9.31 3.56
N GLY A 137 -8.22 8.22 4.15
CA GLY A 137 -8.58 8.18 5.57
C GLY A 137 -9.91 8.88 5.90
N ILE A 138 -10.70 9.24 4.90
CA ILE A 138 -12.03 9.87 5.10
C ILE A 138 -12.99 8.92 5.86
N VAL A 139 -12.78 7.62 5.73
CA VAL A 139 -13.63 6.58 6.34
C VAL A 139 -13.20 6.25 7.80
N GLY A 140 -12.17 6.90 8.34
CA GLY A 140 -11.59 6.60 9.67
C GLY A 140 -12.04 7.50 10.83
N LEU A 141 -13.03 8.39 10.63
CA LEU A 141 -13.52 9.30 11.67
C LEU A 141 -14.80 8.74 12.31
N HIS A 142 -14.66 7.81 13.26
CA HIS A 142 -15.58 7.56 14.38
C HIS A 142 -14.84 6.83 15.50
#